data_AF-A0A0M8W7G9-F1
#
_entry.id   AF-A0A0M8W7G9-F1
#
_cell.length_a   1.000
_cell.length_b   1.000
_cell.length_c   1.000
_cell.angle_alpha   90.00
_cell.angle_beta   90.00
_cell.angle_gamma   90.00
#
_symmetry.space_group_name_H-M   'P 1'
#
loop_
_entity.id
_entity.type
_entity.pdbx_description
1 polymer ?
#
loop_
_entity_poly.entity_id
_entity_poly.type
_entity_poly.pdbx_seq_one_letter_code
_entity_poly.pdbx_strand_id
1 'polypeptide(L)' 'MLSALRKALGLVDGTEELTCEHRGDWLGIPLRFTSGRPVACWPALNADEEAQLTATLTKLRGAYQALGCPAPSSTPLETT' A
#
# COMPACT_ATOMS: atom_id res chain seq x y z
N MET A 1 1.59 -7.77 14.77
CA MET A 1 0.10 -7.77 14.72
C MET A 1 -0.56 -7.38 16.04
N LEU A 2 -0.24 -7.98 17.19
CA LEU A 2 -0.91 -7.65 18.46
C LEU A 2 -0.68 -6.19 18.93
N SER A 3 0.50 -5.63 18.66
CA SER A 3 0.81 -4.20 18.92
C SER A 3 -0.17 -3.28 18.19
N ALA A 4 -0.27 -3.42 16.86
CA ALA A 4 -1.19 -2.64 16.03
C ALA A 4 -2.66 -2.78 16.49
N LEU A 5 -3.10 -4.00 16.84
CA LEU A 5 -4.47 -4.22 17.31
C LEU A 5 -4.73 -3.49 18.64
N ARG A 6 -3.82 -3.57 19.61
CA ARG A 6 -3.94 -2.85 20.89
C ARG A 6 -4.02 -1.33 20.68
N LYS A 7 -3.24 -0.82 19.74
CA LYS A 7 -3.24 0.60 19.36
C LYS A 7 -4.54 1.01 18.67
N ALA A 8 -5.04 0.20 17.75
CA ALA A 8 -6.32 0.42 17.06
C ALA A 8 -7.53 0.36 18.02
N LEU A 9 -7.47 -0.48 19.05
CA LEU A 9 -8.47 -0.53 20.11
C LEU A 9 -8.35 0.62 21.12
N GLY A 10 -7.37 1.51 20.98
CA GLY A 10 -7.15 2.65 21.88
C GLY A 10 -6.61 2.25 23.26
N LEU A 11 -6.06 1.04 23.39
CA LEU A 11 -5.47 0.57 24.65
C LEU A 11 -4.09 1.16 24.91
N VAL A 12 -3.37 1.51 23.84
CA VAL A 12 -2.01 2.09 23.88
C VAL A 12 -1.87 3.07 22.73
N ASP A 13 -1.26 4.23 22.97
CA ASP A 13 -0.89 5.16 21.90
C ASP A 13 0.50 4.83 21.34
N GLY A 14 0.75 5.20 20.08
CA GLY A 14 2.08 5.09 19.50
C GLY A 14 2.08 4.98 17.98
N THR A 15 3.28 4.91 17.41
CA THR A 15 3.47 4.76 15.97
C THR A 15 3.65 3.29 15.61
N GLU A 16 3.08 2.86 14.50
CA GLU A 16 3.34 1.55 13.89
C GLU A 16 3.39 1.73 12.37
N GLU A 17 4.32 1.07 11.70
CA GLU A 17 4.35 1.04 10.24
C GLU A 17 3.34 0.02 9.73
N LEU A 18 2.36 0.49 8.96
CA LEU A 18 1.29 -0.35 8.43
C LEU A 18 1.01 0.04 6.98
N THR A 19 0.57 -0.94 6.19
CA THR A 19 0.09 -0.68 4.85
C THR A 19 -1.32 -0.10 4.92
N CYS A 20 -1.50 1.14 4.47
CA CYS A 20 -2.82 1.77 4.36
C CYS A 20 -2.99 2.48 3.02
N GLU A 21 -4.24 2.78 2.68
CA GLU A 21 -4.54 3.62 1.53
C GLU A 21 -4.05 5.05 1.81
N HIS A 22 -3.30 5.60 0.86
CA HIS A 22 -2.84 6.97 0.87
C HIS A 22 -2.81 7.51 -0.56
N ARG A 23 -3.64 8.51 -0.86
CA ARG A 23 -3.72 9.18 -2.16
C ARG A 23 -3.99 8.22 -3.34
N GLY A 24 -4.72 7.14 -3.10
CA GLY A 24 -5.09 6.13 -4.10
C GLY A 24 -4.14 4.96 -4.23
N ASP A 25 -3.03 4.94 -3.49
CA ASP A 25 -2.05 3.84 -3.47
C ASP A 25 -1.99 3.19 -2.08
N TRP A 26 -1.67 1.88 -2.03
CA TRP A 26 -1.48 1.15 -0.78
C TRP A 26 -0.01 1.18 -0.37
N LEU A 27 0.29 1.95 0.67
CA LEU A 27 1.67 2.27 1.08
C LEU A 27 1.93 1.83 2.52
N GLY A 28 3.09 1.22 2.76
CA GLY A 28 3.62 1.03 4.11
C GLY A 28 4.08 2.37 4.65
N ILE A 29 3.27 3.01 5.50
CA ILE A 29 3.60 4.31 6.08
C ILE A 29 3.45 4.29 7.60
N PRO A 30 4.16 5.18 8.32
CA PRO A 30 4.00 5.30 9.75
C PRO A 30 2.59 5.80 10.07
N LEU A 31 1.84 5.02 10.84
CA LEU A 31 0.56 5.43 11.40
C LEU A 31 0.74 5.75 12.88
N ARG A 32 0.45 7.00 13.25
CA ARG A 32 0.35 7.39 14.65
C ARG A 32 -1.06 7.10 15.16
N PHE A 33 -1.15 6.23 16.15
CA PHE A 33 -2.39 5.95 16.86
C PHE A 33 -2.52 6.88 18.06
N THR A 34 -3.66 7.53 18.17
CA THR A 34 -4.04 8.32 19.35
C THR A 34 -5.47 7.99 19.72
N SER A 35 -5.68 7.37 20.89
CA SER A 35 -6.99 6.92 21.36
C SER A 35 -7.73 6.04 20.33
N GLY A 36 -7.00 5.10 19.70
CA GLY A 36 -7.58 4.20 18.69
C GLY A 36 -7.68 4.79 17.28
N ARG A 37 -7.36 6.07 17.09
CA ARG A 37 -7.45 6.74 15.79
C ARG A 37 -6.10 6.71 15.09
N PRO A 38 -5.96 6.01 13.95
CA PRO A 38 -4.75 6.09 13.14
C PRO A 38 -4.74 7.40 12.34
N VAL A 39 -3.59 8.08 12.36
CA VAL A 39 -3.29 9.23 11.50
C VAL A 39 -2.01 8.91 10.73
N ALA A 40 -2.05 9.05 9.41
CA ALA A 40 -0.86 8.89 8.58
C ALA A 40 0.17 9.98 8.91
N CYS A 41 1.37 9.57 9.27
CA CYS A 41 2.50 10.44 9.54
C CYS A 41 3.51 10.27 8.41
N TRP A 42 3.35 11.07 7.36
CA TRP A 42 4.30 11.09 6.25
C TRP A 42 5.62 11.71 6.72
N PRO A 43 6.76 11.01 6.57
CA PRO A 43 8.05 11.62 6.82
C PRO A 43 8.30 12.75 5.81
N ALA A 44 9.05 13.78 6.21
CA ALA A 44 9.46 14.80 5.25
C ALA A 44 10.47 14.18 4.27
N LEU A 45 10.01 13.89 3.05
CA LEU A 45 10.86 13.37 1.98
C LEU A 45 11.52 14.54 1.26
N ASN A 46 12.81 14.37 0.93
CA ASN A 46 13.48 15.25 -0.01
C ASN A 46 13.08 14.93 -1.46
N ALA A 47 13.50 15.77 -2.41
CA ALA A 47 13.12 15.62 -3.82
C ALA A 47 13.55 14.28 -4.43
N ASP A 48 14.71 13.76 -4.06
CA ASP A 48 15.23 12.48 -4.57
C ASP A 48 14.44 11.29 -3.99
N GLU A 49 14.09 11.35 -2.70
CA GLU A 49 13.27 10.35 -2.03
C GLU A 49 11.84 10.30 -2.59
N GLU A 50 11.24 11.47 -2.85
CA GLU A 50 9.91 11.56 -3.48
C GLU A 50 9.94 11.00 -4.91
N ALA A 51 10.99 11.29 -5.68
CA ALA A 51 11.17 10.75 -7.02
C ALA A 51 11.34 9.22 -7.00
N GLN A 52 12.14 8.70 -6.06
CA GLN A 52 12.35 7.27 -5.88
C GLN A 52 11.07 6.54 -5.46
N LEU A 53 10.29 7.14 -4.55
CA LEU A 53 9.00 6.60 -4.15
C LEU A 53 8.05 6.56 -5.34
N THR A 54 7.92 7.65 -6.10
CA THR A 54 7.07 7.74 -7.30
C THR A 54 7.45 6.69 -8.35
N ALA A 55 8.75 6.50 -8.62
CA ALA A 55 9.23 5.48 -9.54
C ALA A 55 8.86 4.06 -9.07
N THR A 56 8.96 3.81 -7.76
CA THR A 56 8.60 2.51 -7.16
C THR A 56 7.10 2.26 -7.24
N LEU A 57 6.26 3.27 -7.00
CA LEU A 57 4.80 3.15 -7.16
C LEU A 57 4.38 2.87 -8.59
N THR A 58 5.04 3.50 -9.56
CA THR A 58 4.81 3.23 -10.97
C THR A 58 5.10 1.76 -11.31
N LYS A 59 6.22 1.21 -10.81
CA LYS A 59 6.58 -0.20 -10.99
C LYS A 59 5.56 -1.13 -10.32
N LEU A 60 5.16 -0.82 -9.09
CA LEU A 60 4.19 -1.61 -8.34
C LEU A 60 2.84 -1.67 -9.06
N ARG A 61 2.35 -0.52 -9.53
CA ARG A 61 1.11 -0.43 -10.31
C ARG A 61 1.20 -1.21 -11.62
N GLY A 62 2.31 -1.10 -12.35
CA GLY A 62 2.55 -1.91 -13.55
C GLY A 62 2.53 -3.42 -13.28
N ALA A 63 3.13 -3.86 -12.18
CA ALA A 63 3.11 -5.26 -11.78
C ALA A 63 1.68 -5.75 -11.45
N TYR A 64 0.90 -4.98 -10.69
CA TYR A 64 -0.49 -5.32 -10.39
C TYR A 64 -1.37 -5.33 -11.64
N GLN A 65 -1.17 -4.41 -12.59
CA GLN A 65 -1.88 -4.41 -13.87
C GLN A 65 -1.56 -5.67 -14.69
N ALA A 66 -0.31 -6.13 -14.68
CA ALA A 66 0.09 -7.37 -15.35
C ALA A 66 -0.57 -8.61 -14.73
N LEU A 67 -0.80 -8.61 -13.40
CA LEU A 67 -1.52 -9.68 -12.71
C LEU A 67 -3.04 -9.64 -12.95
N GLY A 68 -3.60 -8.43 -13.12
CA GLY A 68 -5.04 -8.20 -13.29
C GLY A 68 -5.59 -8.51 -14.68
N CYS A 69 -4.73 -8.83 -15.65
CA CYS A 69 -5.15 -9.22 -17.00
C CYS A 69 -4.99 -10.73 -17.20
N PRO A 70 -6.02 -11.55 -16.98
CA PRO A 70 -6.06 -12.83 -17.67
C PRO A 70 -6.18 -12.53 -19.17
N ALA A 71 -5.14 -12.85 -19.93
CA ALA A 71 -5.26 -12.86 -21.39
C ALA A 71 -6.47 -13.76 -21.75
N PRO A 72 -7.42 -13.31 -22.59
CA PRO A 72 -8.40 -14.23 -23.12
C PRO A 72 -7.61 -15.28 -23.91
N SER A 73 -7.62 -16.52 -23.42
CA SER A 73 -7.07 -17.67 -24.13
C SER A 73 -7.86 -17.81 -25.42
N SER A 74 -7.38 -17.15 -26.47
CA SER A 74 -7.82 -17.36 -27.84
C SER A 74 -7.19 -18.66 -28.31
N THR A 75 -7.77 -19.78 -27.90
CA THR A 75 -7.67 -21.02 -28.66
C THR A 75 -8.89 -21.04 -29.59
N PRO A 76 -8.73 -20.75 -30.89
CA PRO A 76 -9.73 -21.16 -31.86
C PRO A 76 -9.78 -22.69 -31.80
N LEU A 77 -10.97 -23.23 -31.55
CA LEU A 77 -11.25 -24.64 -31.67
C LEU A 77 -11.12 -24.99 -33.16
N GLU A 78 -9.92 -25.35 -33.63
CA GLU A 78 -9.78 -25.94 -34.97
C GLU A 78 -10.42 -27.33 -34.95
N THR A 79 -11.56 -27.39 -35.62
CA THR A 79 -12.26 -28.60 -36.04
C THR A 79 -11.64 -29.08 -37.34
N THR A 80 -10.95 -30.22 -37.35
CA THR A 80 -10.83 -31.16 -38.48
C THR A 80 -10.02 -32.38 -38.08
#